data_AF-A0A3M3G5S8-F1
#
_entry.id   AF-A0A3M3G5S8-F1
#
_cell.length_a   1.000
_cell.length_b   1.000
_cell.length_c   1.000
_cell.angle_alpha   90.00
_cell.angle_beta   90.00
_cell.angle_gamma   90.00
#
_symmetry.space_group_name_H-M   'P 1'
#
loop_
_entity.id
_entity.type
_entity.pdbx_description
1 polymer ?
#
loop_
_entity_poly.entity_id
_entity_poly.type
_entity_poly.pdbx_seq_one_letter_code
_entity_poly.pdbx_strand_id
1 'polypeptide(L)'
;MATDPSLQGGSMSRTGARDKARRQLTETLAVLTQAVSLLSKSRVVLKRSRSADAAECLAMIESFCCCPLPTQPNQHPDNLAVDRFATAMKTKLAEGRAKGRDGWGKPWVEDEQLAEQLVKHLPKGNPGNFEDIANFAMMLHQRGAHPNELTLAYNAIQRNPDQ
;
A
#
# COMPACT_ATOMS: atom_id res chain seq x y z
N MET A 1 5.82 46.54 17.71
CA MET A 1 5.58 45.10 17.90
C MET A 1 4.74 44.61 16.74
N ALA A 2 5.37 44.09 15.70
CA ALA A 2 4.68 43.49 14.54
C ALA A 2 5.02 42.00 14.55
N THR A 3 4.02 41.16 14.74
CA THR A 3 4.11 39.70 14.65
C THR A 3 4.02 39.30 13.19
N ASP A 4 5.08 38.67 12.69
CA ASP A 4 5.19 38.07 11.35
C ASP A 4 4.55 36.67 11.36
N PRO A 5 3.48 36.40 10.57
CA PRO A 5 2.86 35.09 10.49
C PRO A 5 3.38 34.35 9.25
N SER A 6 4.66 33.97 9.27
CA SER A 6 5.30 33.24 8.15
C SER A 6 5.86 31.89 8.60
N LEU A 7 5.06 31.07 9.29
CA LEU A 7 5.37 29.66 9.56
C LEU A 7 4.11 28.80 9.49
N GLN A 8 3.62 28.56 8.27
CA GLN A 8 2.73 27.42 7.99
C GLN A 8 3.20 26.72 6.70
N GLY A 9 4.41 26.15 6.78
CA GLY A 9 4.78 25.03 5.93
C GLY A 9 3.99 23.81 6.39
N GLY A 10 2.79 23.62 5.83
CA GLY A 10 1.96 22.46 6.08
C GLY A 10 2.72 21.18 5.72
N SER A 11 3.22 20.49 6.73
CA SER A 11 3.67 19.11 6.62
C SER A 11 2.46 18.28 6.20
N MET A 12 2.30 18.05 4.89
CA MET A 12 1.33 17.10 4.38
C MET A 12 1.68 15.74 4.98
N SER A 13 0.84 15.29 5.91
CA SER A 13 0.97 13.95 6.46
C SER A 13 1.00 12.94 5.31
N ARG A 14 1.99 12.05 5.30
CA ARG A 14 2.18 11.03 4.25
C ARG A 14 0.90 10.21 4.00
N THR A 15 0.03 10.10 5.01
CA THR A 15 -1.31 9.50 4.95
C THR A 15 -2.29 10.31 4.07
N GLY A 16 -2.34 11.64 4.22
CA GLY A 16 -3.24 12.49 3.44
C GLY A 16 -2.88 12.52 1.95
N ALA A 17 -1.58 12.51 1.62
CA ALA A 17 -1.12 12.40 0.23
C ALA A 17 -1.54 11.06 -0.41
N ARG A 18 -1.43 9.96 0.34
CA ARG A 18 -1.85 8.63 -0.13
C ARG A 18 -3.35 8.53 -0.35
N ASP A 19 -4.16 9.07 0.56
CA ASP A 19 -5.61 9.00 0.44
C ASP A 19 -6.13 9.87 -0.71
N LYS A 20 -5.49 11.03 -0.94
CA LYS A 20 -5.75 11.85 -2.13
C LYS A 20 -5.41 11.11 -3.42
N ALA A 21 -4.26 10.44 -3.48
CA ALA A 21 -3.86 9.64 -4.64
C ALA A 21 -4.84 8.49 -4.92
N ARG A 22 -5.32 7.81 -3.87
CA ARG A 22 -6.34 6.75 -3.99
C ARG A 22 -7.66 7.29 -4.53
N ARG A 23 -8.13 8.43 -4.02
CA ARG A 23 -9.35 9.08 -4.50
C ARG A 23 -9.22 9.44 -5.97
N GLN A 24 -8.12 10.10 -6.35
CA GLN A 24 -7.84 10.47 -7.74
C GLN A 24 -7.84 9.26 -8.67
N LEU A 25 -7.23 8.14 -8.24
CA LEU A 25 -7.22 6.91 -9.01
C LEU A 25 -8.64 6.34 -9.20
N THR A 26 -9.45 6.30 -8.14
CA THR A 26 -10.85 5.84 -8.22
C THR A 26 -11.67 6.70 -9.18
N GLU A 27 -11.55 8.02 -9.07
CA GLU A 27 -12.25 8.96 -9.97
C GLU A 27 -11.82 8.77 -11.43
N THR A 28 -10.51 8.58 -11.65
CA THR A 28 -9.96 8.31 -12.99
C THR A 28 -10.49 7.00 -13.56
N LEU A 29 -10.52 5.92 -12.76
CA LEU A 29 -11.06 4.62 -13.16
C LEU A 29 -12.56 4.70 -13.49
N ALA A 30 -13.33 5.52 -12.75
CA ALA A 30 -14.75 5.73 -13.03
C ALA A 30 -14.95 6.42 -14.39
N VAL A 31 -14.17 7.46 -14.70
CA VAL A 31 -14.23 8.15 -16.01
C VAL A 31 -13.86 7.18 -17.14
N LEU A 32 -12.79 6.40 -16.98
CA LEU A 32 -12.38 5.40 -17.98
C LEU A 32 -13.46 4.34 -18.21
N THR A 33 -14.14 3.89 -17.16
CA THR A 33 -15.25 2.94 -17.26
C THR A 33 -16.41 3.52 -18.07
N GLN A 34 -16.76 4.79 -17.84
CA GLN A 34 -17.79 5.48 -18.62
C GLN A 34 -17.38 5.63 -20.09
N ALA A 35 -16.12 5.99 -20.36
CA ALA A 35 -15.59 6.10 -21.71
C ALA A 35 -15.68 4.76 -22.47
N VAL A 36 -15.30 3.64 -21.85
CA VAL A 36 -15.41 2.30 -22.44
C VAL A 36 -16.87 1.93 -22.74
N SER A 37 -17.80 2.29 -21.86
CA SER A 37 -19.24 2.08 -22.10
C SER A 37 -19.74 2.87 -23.31
N LEU A 38 -19.33 4.14 -23.42
CA LEU A 38 -19.69 5.01 -24.54
C LEU A 38 -19.12 4.48 -25.87
N LEU A 39 -17.85 4.07 -25.88
CA LEU A 39 -17.20 3.46 -27.05
C LEU A 39 -17.91 2.17 -27.48
N SER A 40 -18.30 1.33 -26.52
CA SER A 40 -19.04 0.08 -26.79
C SER A 40 -20.40 0.34 -27.44
N LYS A 41 -21.15 1.34 -26.94
CA LYS A 41 -22.43 1.76 -27.53
C LYS A 41 -22.23 2.34 -28.93
N SER A 42 -21.22 3.20 -29.10
CA SER A 42 -20.87 3.83 -30.38
C SER A 42 -20.51 2.77 -31.43
N ARG A 43 -19.76 1.73 -31.04
CA ARG A 43 -19.43 0.59 -31.92
C ARG A 43 -20.67 -0.10 -32.47
N VAL A 44 -21.70 -0.32 -31.65
CA VAL A 44 -22.97 -0.94 -32.09
C VAL A 44 -23.68 -0.08 -33.14
N VAL A 45 -23.68 1.23 -32.95
CA VAL A 45 -24.30 2.19 -33.89
C VAL A 45 -23.51 2.24 -35.20
N LEU A 46 -22.18 2.37 -35.12
CA LEU A 46 -21.31 2.48 -36.29
C LEU A 46 -21.34 1.22 -37.17
N LYS A 47 -21.45 0.02 -36.59
CA LYS A 47 -21.61 -1.25 -37.34
C LYS A 47 -22.83 -1.28 -38.27
N ARG A 48 -23.85 -0.47 -37.99
CA ARG A 48 -25.08 -0.42 -38.78
C ARG A 48 -25.03 0.64 -39.88
N SER A 49 -24.00 1.49 -39.87
CA SER A 49 -23.81 2.55 -40.85
C SER A 49 -23.23 1.98 -42.16
N ARG A 50 -23.60 2.60 -43.28
CA ARG A 50 -23.00 2.32 -44.61
C ARG A 50 -22.00 3.40 -45.03
N SER A 51 -21.65 4.32 -44.13
CA SER A 51 -20.70 5.40 -44.40
C SER A 51 -19.24 4.91 -44.32
N ALA A 52 -18.39 5.37 -45.25
CA ALA A 52 -16.96 5.13 -45.23
C ALA A 52 -16.31 5.70 -43.95
N ASP A 53 -16.68 6.92 -43.56
CA ASP A 53 -16.19 7.57 -42.33
C ASP A 53 -16.56 6.77 -41.08
N ALA A 54 -17.73 6.12 -41.09
CA ALA A 54 -18.16 5.27 -39.99
C ALA A 54 -17.36 3.97 -39.90
N ALA A 55 -16.95 3.41 -41.05
CA ALA A 55 -16.09 2.23 -41.11
C ALA A 55 -14.67 2.54 -40.62
N GLU A 56 -14.12 3.70 -41.01
CA GLU A 56 -12.81 4.17 -40.52
C GLU A 56 -12.84 4.41 -39.00
N CYS A 57 -13.89 5.08 -38.50
CA CYS A 57 -14.08 5.29 -37.07
C CYS A 57 -14.19 3.97 -36.29
N LEU A 58 -14.91 2.98 -36.83
CA LEU A 58 -15.00 1.65 -36.24
C LEU A 58 -13.64 0.96 -36.17
N ALA A 59 -12.83 1.04 -37.23
CA ALA A 59 -11.49 0.46 -37.26
C ALA A 59 -10.57 1.08 -36.19
N MET A 60 -10.66 2.40 -35.97
CA MET A 60 -9.91 3.08 -34.89
C MET A 60 -10.35 2.59 -33.50
N ILE A 61 -11.66 2.44 -33.26
CA ILE A 61 -12.17 1.93 -31.99
C ILE A 61 -11.70 0.49 -31.76
N GLU A 62 -11.75 -0.37 -32.78
CA GLU A 62 -11.30 -1.76 -32.68
C GLU A 62 -9.80 -1.86 -32.44
N SER A 63 -9.01 -1.02 -33.11
CA SER A 63 -7.56 -0.90 -32.84
C SER A 63 -7.29 -0.50 -31.40
N PHE A 64 -7.97 0.53 -30.89
CA PHE A 64 -7.84 0.97 -29.50
C PHE A 64 -8.25 -0.10 -28.49
N CYS A 65 -9.36 -0.81 -28.72
CA CYS A 65 -9.79 -1.92 -27.86
C CYS A 65 -8.80 -3.09 -27.82
N CYS A 66 -7.99 -3.26 -28.87
CA CYS A 66 -6.94 -4.28 -28.93
C CYS A 66 -5.60 -3.80 -28.37
N CYS A 67 -5.44 -2.52 -28.03
CA CYS A 67 -4.22 -2.02 -27.43
C CYS A 67 -4.02 -2.64 -26.04
N PRO A 68 -2.92 -3.37 -25.79
CA PRO A 68 -2.64 -3.88 -24.47
C PRO A 68 -2.40 -2.71 -23.51
N LEU A 69 -2.87 -2.85 -22.28
CA LEU A 69 -2.44 -1.96 -21.21
C LEU A 69 -0.92 -2.06 -21.07
N PRO A 70 -0.21 -0.96 -20.77
CA PRO A 70 1.21 -1.02 -20.44
C PRO A 70 1.41 -2.05 -19.31
N THR A 71 2.01 -3.18 -19.65
CA THR A 71 2.47 -4.12 -18.65
C THR A 71 3.62 -3.46 -17.92
N GLN A 72 3.62 -3.54 -16.59
CA GLN A 72 4.76 -3.04 -15.82
C GLN A 72 6.02 -3.76 -16.34
N PRO A 73 7.05 -3.01 -16.78
CA PRO A 73 8.23 -3.62 -17.35
C PRO A 73 8.86 -4.55 -16.32
N ASN A 74 9.19 -5.76 -16.78
CA ASN A 74 10.00 -6.81 -16.15
C ASN A 74 10.46 -6.46 -14.71
N GLN A 75 9.54 -6.56 -13.74
CA GLN A 75 9.88 -6.25 -12.35
C GLN A 75 10.95 -7.23 -11.89
N HIS A 76 12.04 -6.71 -11.32
CA HIS A 76 13.10 -7.53 -10.76
C HIS A 76 12.51 -8.59 -9.81
N PRO A 77 12.99 -9.85 -9.82
CA PRO A 77 12.47 -10.90 -8.96
C PRO A 77 12.36 -10.53 -7.48
N ASP A 78 13.26 -9.69 -6.97
CA ASP A 78 13.23 -9.19 -5.59
C ASP A 78 11.99 -8.32 -5.31
N ASN A 79 11.59 -7.46 -6.25
CA ASN A 79 10.39 -6.64 -6.10
C ASN A 79 9.14 -7.53 -6.03
N LEU A 80 9.10 -8.56 -6.87
CA LEU A 80 8.02 -9.55 -6.84
C LEU A 80 8.02 -10.33 -5.51
N ALA A 81 9.19 -10.63 -4.95
CA ALA A 81 9.29 -11.29 -3.64
C ALA A 81 8.80 -10.37 -2.51
N VAL A 82 9.17 -9.08 -2.54
CA VAL A 82 8.68 -8.07 -1.60
C VAL A 82 7.16 -7.92 -1.71
N ASP A 83 6.60 -7.86 -2.90
CA ASP A 83 5.15 -7.73 -3.10
C ASP A 83 4.36 -8.94 -2.56
N ARG A 84 4.89 -10.15 -2.80
CA ARG A 84 4.33 -11.38 -2.22
C ARG A 84 4.38 -11.36 -0.69
N PHE A 85 5.53 -10.99 -0.12
CA PHE A 85 5.70 -10.95 1.33
C PHE A 85 4.86 -9.84 1.98
N ALA A 86 4.79 -8.67 1.35
CA ALA A 86 3.92 -7.57 1.78
C ALA A 86 2.44 -7.97 1.75
N THR A 87 2.04 -8.84 0.82
CA THR A 87 0.69 -9.42 0.81
C THR A 87 0.45 -10.32 2.02
N ALA A 88 1.39 -11.22 2.34
CA ALA A 88 1.31 -12.07 3.53
C ALA A 88 1.27 -11.25 4.84
N MET A 89 2.12 -10.22 4.96
CA MET A 89 2.12 -9.27 6.07
C MET A 89 0.75 -8.60 6.25
N LYS A 90 0.14 -8.12 5.16
CA LYS A 90 -1.20 -7.47 5.19
C LYS A 90 -2.29 -8.44 5.66
N THR A 91 -2.25 -9.70 5.22
CA THR A 91 -3.18 -10.74 5.68
C THR A 91 -3.04 -10.96 7.18
N LYS A 92 -1.81 -11.15 7.67
CA LYS A 92 -1.52 -11.33 9.10
C LYS A 92 -1.97 -10.14 9.95
N LEU A 93 -1.74 -8.91 9.47
CA LEU A 93 -2.25 -7.71 10.14
C LEU A 93 -3.78 -7.65 10.14
N ALA A 94 -4.45 -8.12 9.08
CA ALA A 94 -5.91 -8.19 9.05
C ALA A 94 -6.46 -9.14 10.11
N GLU A 95 -5.86 -10.31 10.27
CA GLU A 95 -6.18 -11.25 11.35
C GLU A 95 -5.92 -10.63 12.74
N GLY A 96 -4.83 -9.88 12.89
CA GLY A 96 -4.52 -9.11 14.10
C GLY A 96 -5.62 -8.09 14.42
N ARG A 97 -6.06 -7.31 13.43
CA ARG A 97 -7.17 -6.35 13.58
C ARG A 97 -8.48 -7.05 13.98
N ALA A 98 -8.79 -8.20 13.41
CA ALA A 98 -9.98 -8.99 13.80
C ALA A 98 -9.92 -9.46 15.27
N LYS A 99 -8.72 -9.57 15.85
CA LYS A 99 -8.47 -9.87 17.26
C LYS A 99 -8.30 -8.63 18.14
N GLY A 100 -8.60 -7.43 17.64
CA GLY A 100 -8.46 -6.17 18.38
C GLY A 100 -7.02 -5.65 18.51
N ARG A 101 -6.08 -6.15 17.70
CA ARG A 101 -4.65 -5.74 17.72
C ARG A 101 -4.33 -4.73 16.62
N ASP A 102 -5.03 -3.60 16.61
CA ASP A 102 -4.89 -2.53 15.61
C ASP A 102 -4.22 -1.25 16.15
N GLY A 103 -3.92 -1.23 17.46
CA GLY A 103 -3.48 -0.04 18.20
C GLY A 103 -2.00 0.35 18.10
N TRP A 104 -1.16 -0.37 17.34
CA TRP A 104 0.30 -0.15 17.32
C TRP A 104 0.72 1.29 16.96
N GLY A 105 -0.08 1.99 16.15
CA GLY A 105 0.19 3.38 15.73
C GLY A 105 -0.29 4.44 16.70
N LYS A 106 -0.77 4.06 17.89
CA LYS A 106 -1.34 4.99 18.87
C LYS A 106 -0.23 5.62 19.73
N PRO A 107 -0.45 6.85 20.24
CA PRO A 107 0.59 7.56 20.99
C PRO A 107 1.01 6.90 22.31
N TRP A 108 0.14 6.08 22.92
CA TRP A 108 0.41 5.38 24.18
C TRP A 108 1.16 4.05 24.02
N VAL A 109 1.39 3.62 22.77
CA VAL A 109 2.24 2.45 22.50
C VAL A 109 3.66 2.97 22.41
N GLU A 110 4.55 2.43 23.23
CA GLU A 110 5.96 2.81 23.25
C GLU A 110 6.75 1.99 22.23
N ASP A 111 7.83 2.57 21.71
CA ASP A 111 8.69 1.88 20.73
C ASP A 111 9.40 0.67 21.36
N GLU A 112 9.80 0.79 22.64
CA GLU A 112 10.38 -0.28 23.45
C GLU A 112 9.46 -1.51 23.49
N GLN A 113 8.15 -1.32 23.69
CA GLN A 113 7.17 -2.41 23.73
C GLN A 113 7.12 -3.17 22.40
N LEU A 114 7.20 -2.46 21.27
CA LEU A 114 7.21 -3.09 19.95
C LEU A 114 8.54 -3.81 19.67
N ALA A 115 9.65 -3.25 20.12
CA ALA A 115 10.97 -3.88 20.02
C ALA A 115 11.05 -5.16 20.86
N GLU A 116 10.55 -5.15 22.09
CA GLU A 116 10.43 -6.33 22.94
C GLU A 116 9.59 -7.42 22.27
N GLN A 117 8.43 -7.06 21.71
CA GLN A 117 7.60 -8.02 20.99
C GLN A 117 8.35 -8.62 19.81
N LEU A 118 9.08 -7.82 19.03
CA LEU A 118 9.89 -8.33 17.92
C LEU A 118 10.89 -9.39 18.40
N VAL A 119 11.69 -9.06 19.42
CA VAL A 119 12.73 -9.97 19.92
C VAL A 119 12.11 -11.24 20.52
N LYS A 120 10.99 -11.13 21.25
CA LYS A 120 10.25 -12.29 21.78
C LYS A 120 9.71 -13.22 20.68
N HIS A 121 9.56 -12.74 19.44
CA HIS A 121 9.13 -13.57 18.32
C HIS A 121 10.29 -14.29 17.62
N LEU A 122 11.53 -13.82 17.74
CA LEU A 122 12.71 -14.47 17.13
C LEU A 122 12.82 -15.98 17.46
N PRO A 123 12.62 -16.46 18.71
CA PRO A 123 12.79 -17.89 19.03
C PRO A 123 11.58 -18.78 18.71
N LYS A 124 10.40 -18.25 18.35
CA LYS A 124 9.13 -19.02 18.35
C LYS A 124 9.00 -20.09 17.26
N GLY A 125 9.77 -20.01 16.17
CA GLY A 125 9.88 -21.06 15.14
C GLY A 125 8.57 -21.53 14.47
N ASN A 126 7.45 -20.83 14.66
CA ASN A 126 6.12 -21.24 14.22
C ASN A 126 5.75 -20.70 12.82
N PRO A 127 4.79 -21.33 12.10
CA PRO A 127 4.31 -20.81 10.83
C PRO A 127 3.78 -19.37 10.97
N GLY A 128 4.17 -18.50 10.04
CA GLY A 128 3.79 -17.09 10.05
C GLY A 128 4.66 -16.18 10.91
N ASN A 129 5.74 -16.69 11.52
CA ASN A 129 6.61 -15.91 12.40
C ASN A 129 7.46 -14.88 11.64
N PHE A 130 7.80 -15.15 10.37
CA PHE A 130 8.50 -14.16 9.53
C PHE A 130 7.64 -12.90 9.33
N GLU A 131 6.35 -13.07 9.10
CA GLU A 131 5.37 -11.99 8.98
C GLU A 131 5.20 -11.25 10.31
N ASP A 132 5.20 -11.95 11.44
CA ASP A 132 5.16 -11.33 12.77
C ASP A 132 6.38 -10.43 13.01
N ILE A 133 7.60 -10.96 12.79
CA ILE A 133 8.86 -10.22 12.91
C ILE A 133 8.87 -9.01 11.96
N ALA A 134 8.52 -9.23 10.69
CA ALA A 134 8.51 -8.17 9.68
C ALA A 134 7.46 -7.09 9.98
N ASN A 135 6.29 -7.47 10.53
CA ASN A 135 5.28 -6.51 10.92
C ASN A 135 5.74 -5.65 12.08
N PHE A 136 6.38 -6.20 13.13
CA PHE A 136 6.95 -5.39 14.20
C PHE A 136 8.08 -4.47 13.70
N ALA A 137 8.96 -4.98 12.83
CA ALA A 137 10.02 -4.18 12.22
C ALA A 137 9.42 -3.02 11.40
N MET A 138 8.37 -3.29 10.62
CA MET A 138 7.63 -2.29 9.87
C MET A 138 6.97 -1.26 10.80
N MET A 139 6.35 -1.67 11.90
CA MET A 139 5.72 -0.76 12.87
C MET A 139 6.74 0.23 13.46
N LEU A 140 7.89 -0.28 13.92
CA LEU A 140 9.00 0.53 14.43
C LEU A 140 9.48 1.53 13.37
N HIS A 141 9.71 1.06 12.14
CA HIS A 141 10.11 1.90 11.03
C HIS A 141 9.08 3.01 10.74
N GLN A 142 7.78 2.69 10.69
CA GLN A 142 6.74 3.69 10.43
C GLN A 142 6.58 4.72 11.55
N ARG A 143 6.96 4.36 12.78
CA ARG A 143 6.96 5.25 13.94
C ARG A 143 8.21 6.14 14.01
N GLY A 144 9.24 5.85 13.20
CA GLY A 144 10.51 6.55 13.26
C GLY A 144 11.32 6.20 14.50
N ALA A 145 11.10 5.01 15.06
CA ALA A 145 11.80 4.53 16.24
C ALA A 145 13.32 4.50 16.01
N HIS A 146 14.08 4.79 17.07
CA HIS A 146 15.53 4.72 16.98
C HIS A 146 15.99 3.25 16.87
N PRO A 147 16.93 2.88 15.98
CA PRO A 147 17.37 1.50 15.82
C PRO A 147 17.90 0.83 17.11
N ASN A 148 18.42 1.63 18.05
CA ASN A 148 18.91 1.15 19.35
C ASN A 148 17.83 0.47 20.21
N GLU A 149 16.53 0.73 19.98
CA GLU A 149 15.44 0.06 20.69
C GLU A 149 15.55 -1.48 20.57
N LEU A 150 15.97 -1.98 19.40
CA LEU A 150 16.17 -3.42 19.18
C LEU A 150 17.36 -3.97 19.98
N THR A 151 18.45 -3.20 20.08
CA THR A 151 19.62 -3.58 20.88
C THR A 151 19.27 -3.59 22.37
N LEU A 152 18.52 -2.60 22.84
CA LEU A 152 18.07 -2.53 24.23
C LEU A 152 17.16 -3.72 24.57
N ALA A 153 16.14 -3.98 23.74
CA ALA A 153 15.23 -5.11 23.90
C ALA A 153 15.96 -6.46 23.89
N TYR A 154 16.90 -6.66 22.96
CA TYR A 154 17.71 -7.88 22.90
C TYR A 154 18.53 -8.10 24.18
N ASN A 155 19.23 -7.07 24.64
CA ASN A 155 20.05 -7.15 25.84
C ASN A 155 19.22 -7.31 27.13
N ALA A 156 17.98 -6.81 27.14
CA ALA A 156 17.07 -6.99 28.26
C ALA A 156 16.64 -8.45 28.40
N ILE A 157 16.26 -9.09 27.29
CA ILE A 157 15.85 -10.51 27.28
C ILE A 157 17.02 -11.44 27.65
N GLN A 158 18.25 -11.13 27.22
CA GLN A 158 19.42 -11.91 27.63
C GLN A 158 19.73 -11.82 29.13
N ARG A 159 19.32 -10.73 29.79
CA ARG A 159 19.51 -10.52 31.24
C ARG A 159 18.42 -11.16 32.09
N ASN A 160 17.23 -11.39 31.52
CA ASN A 160 16.09 -12.05 32.18
C ASN A 160 15.47 -13.09 31.22
N PRO A 161 16.07 -14.29 31.10
CA PRO A 161 15.59 -15.32 30.18
C PRO A 161 14.24 -15.94 30.57
N ASP A 162 13.75 -15.71 31.80
CA ASP A 162 12.55 -16.34 32.37
C ASP A 162 11.25 -15.49 32.24
N GLN A 163 11.24 -14.40 31.47
CA GLN A 163 10.07 -13.54 31.20
C GLN A 163 9.56 -13.60 29.75
#